data_AF-A0A956ZI33-F1
#
_entry.id   AF-A0A956ZI33-F1
#
_cell.length_a   1.000
_cell.length_b   1.000
_cell.length_c   1.000
_cell.angle_alpha   90.00
_cell.angle_beta   90.00
_cell.angle_gamma   90.00
#
_symmetry.space_group_name_H-M   'P 1'
#
loop_
_entity.id
_entity.type
_entity.pdbx_description
1 polymer ?
#
loop_
_entity_poly.entity_id
_entity_poly.type
_entity_poly.pdbx_seq_one_letter_code
_entity_poly.pdbx_strand_id
1 'polypeptide(L)'
;LSPLWQRSTLCEDNPLTLTVDESQFEGDDCDQPAGVAIVESTSTPATPPRPTSADATGTPVIATPTGDDAAFEPRVVSEGTWQGADEFHFAEGKALLLETEPGKFVVRVEEFSVRNGPDLFVYLSPDAGGFADGALNLGTLKATDGAFNYAVPEGAEISQFKSVVVWCKQFAVLFGTAPLN
;
A
#
# COMPACT_ATOMS: atom_id res chain seq x y z
N LEU A 1 -5.43 -50.02 8.74
CA LEU A 1 -4.89 -49.79 7.38
C LEU A 1 -6.00 -49.11 6.59
N SER A 2 -6.11 -47.80 6.68
CA SER A 2 -7.11 -47.00 5.97
C SER A 2 -6.43 -46.37 4.76
N PRO A 3 -6.90 -46.58 3.53
CA PRO A 3 -6.45 -45.80 2.40
C PRO A 3 -7.17 -44.45 2.35
N LEU A 4 -6.37 -43.45 2.02
CA LEU A 4 -6.73 -42.07 1.76
C LEU A 4 -7.36 -41.93 0.35
N TRP A 5 -8.06 -40.80 0.18
CA TRP A 5 -8.43 -40.14 -1.09
C TRP A 5 -9.66 -40.66 -1.86
N GLN A 6 -10.80 -39.99 -1.66
CA GLN A 6 -11.65 -39.63 -2.79
C GLN A 6 -12.33 -38.29 -2.51
N ARG A 7 -11.72 -37.25 -3.07
CA ARG A 7 -12.25 -35.89 -3.11
C ARG A 7 -13.10 -35.83 -4.37
N SER A 8 -14.38 -36.17 -4.24
CA SER A 8 -15.34 -35.99 -5.32
C SER A 8 -15.56 -34.49 -5.50
N THR A 9 -15.04 -33.94 -6.60
CA THR A 9 -15.43 -32.64 -7.13
C THR A 9 -16.91 -32.71 -7.47
N LEU A 10 -17.75 -32.18 -6.58
CA LEU A 10 -19.15 -31.93 -6.87
C LEU A 10 -19.18 -30.70 -7.78
N CYS A 11 -19.35 -30.92 -9.08
CA CYS A 11 -19.70 -29.85 -10.02
C CYS A 11 -21.14 -29.45 -9.69
N GLU A 12 -21.28 -28.31 -9.04
CA GLU A 12 -22.57 -27.72 -8.71
C GLU A 12 -23.15 -27.11 -10.01
N ASP A 13 -24.06 -27.84 -10.65
CA ASP A 13 -24.85 -27.37 -11.80
C ASP A 13 -25.71 -26.18 -11.34
N ASN A 14 -25.42 -24.99 -11.88
CA ASN A 14 -26.20 -23.77 -11.66
C ASN A 14 -27.49 -23.84 -12.49
N PRO A 15 -28.69 -23.99 -11.88
CA PRO A 15 -29.91 -24.21 -12.62
C PRO A 15 -30.60 -22.87 -12.87
N LEU A 16 -30.04 -21.99 -13.72
CA LEU A 16 -30.76 -20.82 -14.19
C LEU A 16 -30.41 -20.49 -15.66
N THR A 17 -31.48 -20.18 -16.41
CA THR A 17 -31.59 -19.65 -17.80
C THR A 17 -31.75 -20.70 -18.91
N LEU A 18 -32.98 -20.96 -19.36
CA LEU A 18 -33.80 -20.22 -20.34
C LEU A 18 -33.40 -20.51 -21.80
N THR A 19 -34.10 -21.51 -22.36
CA THR A 19 -34.44 -21.72 -23.78
C THR A 19 -33.72 -20.86 -24.83
N VAL A 20 -32.79 -21.48 -25.55
CA VAL A 20 -32.48 -21.17 -26.95
C VAL A 20 -32.25 -22.47 -27.74
N ASP A 21 -33.21 -22.72 -28.64
CA ASP A 21 -33.16 -23.39 -29.94
C ASP A 21 -32.11 -24.50 -30.19
N GLU A 22 -32.63 -25.73 -30.33
CA GLU A 22 -31.94 -26.91 -30.87
C GLU A 22 -31.57 -26.69 -32.34
N SER A 23 -30.27 -26.62 -32.65
CA SER A 23 -29.71 -27.42 -33.74
C SER A 23 -28.19 -27.43 -33.72
N GLN A 24 -27.65 -28.64 -33.63
CA GLN A 24 -26.28 -29.04 -33.96
C GLN A 24 -25.19 -28.51 -33.03
N PHE A 25 -24.72 -29.34 -32.10
CA PHE A 25 -23.30 -29.62 -31.97
C PHE A 25 -23.11 -30.95 -31.22
N GLU A 26 -22.68 -31.97 -31.95
CA GLU A 26 -22.13 -33.21 -31.42
C GLU A 26 -20.79 -32.91 -30.74
N GLY A 27 -20.49 -33.55 -29.60
CA GLY A 27 -19.13 -33.59 -29.06
C GLY A 27 -19.03 -33.49 -27.54
N ASP A 28 -19.27 -34.62 -26.88
CA ASP A 28 -18.64 -34.98 -25.61
C ASP A 28 -17.14 -35.23 -25.90
N ASP A 29 -16.25 -34.34 -25.46
CA ASP A 29 -14.82 -34.67 -25.31
C ASP A 29 -14.14 -33.70 -24.34
N CYS A 30 -13.88 -34.21 -23.15
CA CYS A 30 -12.99 -33.60 -22.16
C CYS A 30 -11.57 -34.16 -22.34
N ASP A 31 -10.93 -34.01 -23.49
CA ASP A 31 -9.48 -34.27 -23.61
C ASP A 31 -8.85 -33.57 -24.82
N GLN A 32 -8.56 -32.27 -24.74
CA GLN A 32 -7.47 -31.70 -25.55
C GLN A 32 -6.68 -30.59 -24.80
N PRO A 33 -5.34 -30.67 -24.79
CA PRO A 33 -4.50 -29.54 -24.38
C PRO A 33 -4.58 -28.45 -25.45
N ALA A 34 -5.16 -27.30 -25.08
CA ALA A 34 -5.09 -26.11 -25.90
C ALA A 34 -3.63 -25.68 -26.04
N GLY A 35 -3.06 -25.90 -27.22
CA GLY A 35 -1.78 -25.36 -27.63
C GLY A 35 -1.81 -23.84 -27.52
N VAL A 36 -1.02 -23.31 -26.60
CA VAL A 36 -0.65 -21.90 -26.60
C VAL A 36 0.71 -21.81 -27.25
N ALA A 37 0.73 -21.15 -28.40
CA ALA A 37 1.92 -20.79 -29.14
C ALA A 37 2.96 -20.13 -28.21
N ILE A 38 4.12 -20.77 -28.11
CA ILE A 38 5.35 -20.13 -27.63
C ILE A 38 5.77 -19.08 -28.66
N VAL A 39 5.40 -17.82 -28.43
CA VAL A 39 6.11 -16.69 -29.02
C VAL A 39 7.22 -16.30 -28.05
N GLU A 40 8.43 -16.73 -28.37
CA GLU A 40 9.66 -16.23 -27.74
C GLU A 40 9.72 -14.71 -27.93
N SER A 41 9.37 -13.96 -26.89
CA SER A 41 9.58 -12.52 -26.86
C SER A 41 11.00 -12.25 -26.38
N THR A 42 11.90 -12.14 -27.36
CA THR A 42 13.27 -11.68 -27.17
C THR A 42 13.25 -10.18 -26.86
N SER A 43 13.23 -9.82 -25.58
CA SER A 43 13.44 -8.44 -25.13
C SER A 43 14.89 -8.04 -25.38
N THR A 44 15.11 -7.31 -26.48
CA THR A 44 16.36 -6.60 -26.74
C THR A 44 16.46 -5.39 -25.80
N PRO A 45 17.57 -5.16 -25.09
CA PRO A 45 17.76 -3.91 -24.35
C PRO A 45 17.98 -2.76 -25.34
N ALA A 46 17.00 -1.87 -25.46
CA ALA A 46 17.16 -0.61 -26.16
C ALA A 46 18.10 0.30 -25.35
N THR A 47 19.30 0.54 -25.89
CA THR A 47 20.22 1.57 -25.42
C THR A 47 19.57 2.94 -25.53
N PRO A 48 19.56 3.77 -24.46
CA PRO A 48 19.10 5.16 -24.60
C PRO A 48 20.06 5.95 -25.51
N PRO A 49 19.56 6.80 -26.41
CA PRO A 49 20.43 7.66 -27.20
C PRO A 49 21.19 8.62 -26.29
N ARG A 50 22.52 8.65 -26.48
CA ARG A 50 23.43 9.65 -25.95
C ARG A 50 22.91 11.05 -26.31
N PRO A 51 22.75 11.98 -25.35
CA PRO A 51 22.52 13.37 -25.72
C PRO A 51 23.75 13.88 -26.49
N THR A 52 23.52 14.32 -27.73
CA THR A 52 24.45 15.12 -28.52
C THR A 52 24.83 16.35 -27.69
N SER A 53 26.10 16.43 -27.29
CA SER A 53 26.70 17.64 -26.75
C SER A 53 26.72 18.68 -27.87
N ALA A 54 25.82 19.66 -27.78
CA ALA A 54 25.93 20.92 -28.50
C ALA A 54 26.80 21.88 -27.68
N ASP A 55 27.80 22.42 -28.35
CA ASP A 55 28.72 23.46 -27.87
C ASP A 55 27.94 24.68 -27.38
N ALA A 56 28.07 24.99 -26.10
CA ALA A 56 27.74 26.29 -25.54
C ALA A 56 29.00 26.85 -24.89
N THR A 57 29.78 27.57 -25.69
CA THR A 57 30.85 28.45 -25.21
C THR A 57 30.24 29.56 -24.35
N GLY A 58 30.16 29.31 -23.05
CA GLY A 58 29.85 30.29 -22.01
C GLY A 58 30.36 29.72 -20.70
N THR A 59 31.46 30.26 -20.18
CA THR A 59 32.01 29.88 -18.88
C THR A 59 30.90 30.00 -17.83
N PRO A 60 30.40 28.92 -17.20
CA PRO A 60 29.57 29.08 -16.03
C PRO A 60 30.49 29.62 -14.93
N VAL A 61 30.30 30.87 -14.56
CA VAL A 61 30.77 31.36 -13.27
C VAL A 61 30.00 30.56 -12.22
N ILE A 62 30.64 29.53 -11.68
CA ILE A 62 30.14 28.83 -10.51
C ILE A 62 30.24 29.85 -9.38
N ALA A 63 29.16 30.57 -9.14
CA ALA A 63 28.98 31.29 -7.89
C ALA A 63 28.91 30.22 -6.81
N THR A 64 29.98 30.09 -6.02
CA THR A 64 29.94 29.36 -4.75
C THR A 64 28.81 29.98 -3.93
N PRO A 65 27.73 29.26 -3.58
CA PRO A 65 26.80 29.79 -2.60
C PRO A 65 27.55 29.88 -1.27
N THR A 66 28.02 31.07 -0.92
CA THR A 66 28.36 31.41 0.45
C THR A 66 27.04 31.59 1.18
N GLY A 67 26.49 30.48 1.64
CA GLY A 67 25.41 30.42 2.60
C GLY A 67 25.78 29.36 3.61
N ASP A 68 26.07 29.81 4.83
CA ASP A 68 26.05 28.96 6.02
C ASP A 68 24.58 28.61 6.27
N ASP A 69 24.03 27.76 5.41
CA ASP A 69 22.69 27.19 5.51
C ASP A 69 22.94 25.75 5.96
N ALA A 70 22.87 25.53 7.27
CA ALA A 70 23.01 24.20 7.82
C ALA A 70 21.91 23.32 7.20
N ALA A 71 22.31 22.38 6.35
CA ALA A 71 21.38 21.47 5.70
C ALA A 71 20.59 20.71 6.77
N PHE A 72 19.26 20.74 6.66
CA PHE A 72 18.39 19.99 7.55
C PHE A 72 18.49 18.50 7.20
N GLU A 73 18.82 17.67 8.18
CA GLU A 73 18.84 16.22 8.03
C GLU A 73 17.49 15.63 8.50
N PRO A 74 16.79 14.85 7.64
CA PRO A 74 15.58 14.16 8.04
C PRO A 74 15.79 13.28 9.26
N ARG A 75 14.85 13.31 10.20
CA ARG A 75 14.96 12.51 11.44
C ARG A 75 13.64 11.89 11.86
N VAL A 76 13.74 10.76 12.55
CA VAL A 76 12.61 10.13 13.24
C VAL A 76 12.30 10.93 14.50
N VAL A 77 11.05 11.35 14.64
CA VAL A 77 10.54 12.10 15.79
C VAL A 77 10.00 11.12 16.84
N SER A 78 9.28 10.11 16.39
CA SER A 78 8.68 9.06 17.21
C SER A 78 8.33 7.86 16.33
N GLU A 79 8.23 6.68 16.92
CA GLU A 79 7.86 5.46 16.18
C GLU A 79 7.00 4.51 17.02
N GLY A 80 6.33 3.59 16.32
CA GLY A 80 5.42 2.62 16.92
C GLY A 80 5.30 1.36 16.08
N THR A 81 4.96 0.24 16.74
CA THR A 81 4.63 -1.03 16.09
C THR A 81 3.12 -1.15 15.97
N TRP A 82 2.62 -1.58 14.81
CA TRP A 82 1.19 -1.83 14.62
C TRP A 82 0.71 -3.00 15.48
N GLN A 83 -0.47 -2.82 16.05
CA GLN A 83 -1.24 -3.83 16.75
C GLN A 83 -2.65 -3.85 16.16
N GLY A 84 -3.12 -5.03 15.75
CA GLY A 84 -4.51 -5.23 15.35
C GLY A 84 -5.48 -4.99 16.49
N ALA A 85 -6.71 -4.58 16.18
CA ALA A 85 -7.75 -4.39 17.20
C ALA A 85 -8.20 -5.73 17.83
N ASP A 86 -8.17 -6.80 17.05
CA ASP A 86 -8.44 -8.18 17.45
C ASP A 86 -7.82 -9.16 16.43
N GLU A 87 -8.05 -10.46 16.59
CA GLU A 87 -7.51 -11.50 15.69
C GLU A 87 -8.04 -11.40 14.25
N PHE A 88 -9.26 -10.88 14.05
CA PHE A 88 -9.86 -10.74 12.73
C PHE A 88 -9.35 -9.46 12.03
N HIS A 89 -9.32 -8.36 12.79
CA HIS A 89 -8.78 -7.06 12.43
C HIS A 89 -7.28 -7.00 12.77
N PHE A 90 -6.49 -7.90 12.19
CA PHE A 90 -5.04 -7.90 12.38
C PHE A 90 -4.40 -6.66 11.74
N ALA A 91 -3.32 -6.18 12.35
CA ALA A 91 -2.42 -5.16 11.81
C ALA A 91 -1.01 -5.38 12.37
N GLU A 92 0.00 -5.33 11.52
CA GLU A 92 1.41 -5.51 11.86
C GLU A 92 2.34 -4.60 11.02
N GLY A 93 3.60 -4.53 11.42
CA GLY A 93 4.62 -3.64 10.85
C GLY A 93 4.93 -2.44 11.74
N LYS A 94 5.41 -1.35 11.14
CA LYS A 94 5.81 -0.12 11.85
C LYS A 94 5.17 1.14 11.29
N ALA A 95 5.03 2.14 12.15
CA ALA A 95 4.72 3.52 11.79
C ALA A 95 5.78 4.45 12.40
N LEU A 96 6.36 5.31 11.58
CA LEU A 96 7.36 6.30 11.97
C LEU A 96 6.83 7.68 11.63
N LEU A 97 6.94 8.60 12.57
CA LEU A 97 6.74 10.02 12.31
C LEU A 97 8.10 10.67 12.03
N LEU A 98 8.27 11.17 10.81
CA LEU A 98 9.52 11.76 10.35
C LEU A 98 9.33 13.27 10.21
N GLU A 99 10.31 14.06 10.66
CA GLU A 99 10.45 15.44 10.21
C GLU A 99 11.42 15.46 9.03
N THR A 100 10.93 15.88 7.86
CA THR A 100 11.69 15.84 6.60
C THR A 100 12.29 17.18 6.23
N GLU A 101 11.67 18.27 6.71
CA GLU A 101 12.13 19.66 6.64
C GLU A 101 11.62 20.38 7.89
N PRO A 102 12.15 21.55 8.29
CA PRO A 102 11.65 22.28 9.45
C PRO A 102 10.13 22.48 9.44
N GLY A 103 9.43 21.85 10.37
CA GLY A 103 7.97 21.90 10.50
C GLY A 103 7.18 21.04 9.50
N LYS A 104 7.85 20.27 8.61
CA LYS A 104 7.20 19.36 7.68
C LYS A 104 7.35 17.92 8.13
N PHE A 105 6.21 17.24 8.27
CA PHE A 105 6.17 15.88 8.79
C PHE A 105 5.55 14.90 7.81
N VAL A 106 6.03 13.67 7.88
CA VAL A 106 5.52 12.52 7.12
C VAL A 106 5.31 11.37 8.08
N VAL A 107 4.17 10.70 8.00
CA VAL A 107 3.99 9.37 8.58
C VAL A 107 4.44 8.34 7.56
N ARG A 108 5.50 7.61 7.89
CA ARG A 108 6.01 6.50 7.11
C ARG A 108 5.50 5.19 7.70
N VAL A 109 4.89 4.38 6.86
CA VAL A 109 4.43 3.03 7.20
C VAL A 109 5.37 2.03 6.54
N GLU A 110 5.84 1.04 7.30
CA GLU A 110 6.82 0.04 6.86
C GLU A 110 6.43 -1.36 7.28
N GLU A 111 6.84 -2.36 6.49
CA GLU A 111 6.61 -3.78 6.78
C GLU A 111 5.13 -4.06 7.11
N PHE A 112 4.24 -3.29 6.49
CA PHE A 112 2.85 -3.23 6.87
C PHE A 112 2.10 -4.45 6.34
N SER A 113 1.22 -5.00 7.18
CA SER A 113 0.14 -5.87 6.73
C SER A 113 -1.08 -5.63 7.61
N VAL A 114 -2.26 -5.51 7.00
CA VAL A 114 -3.53 -5.29 7.72
C VAL A 114 -4.68 -6.01 7.03
N ARG A 115 -5.69 -6.38 7.81
CA ARG A 115 -6.96 -6.85 7.26
C ARG A 115 -7.55 -5.80 6.30
N ASN A 116 -7.93 -6.23 5.09
CA ASN A 116 -8.64 -5.37 4.16
C ASN A 116 -10.06 -5.03 4.66
N GLY A 117 -10.55 -3.83 4.35
CA GLY A 117 -11.87 -3.34 4.70
C GLY A 117 -12.41 -2.39 3.63
N PRO A 118 -13.72 -2.14 3.59
CA PRO A 118 -14.34 -1.40 2.48
C PRO A 118 -14.04 0.10 2.46
N ASP A 119 -13.67 0.69 3.60
CA ASP A 119 -13.54 2.15 3.74
C ASP A 119 -12.47 2.54 4.79
N LEU A 120 -11.23 2.08 4.57
CA LEU A 120 -10.11 2.26 5.51
C LEU A 120 -9.37 3.59 5.28
N PHE A 121 -9.07 4.25 6.40
CA PHE A 121 -8.33 5.52 6.44
C PHE A 121 -7.24 5.47 7.50
N VAL A 122 -6.19 6.27 7.29
CA VAL A 122 -5.10 6.46 8.23
C VAL A 122 -5.27 7.80 8.96
N TYR A 123 -5.12 7.78 10.28
CA TYR A 123 -5.22 8.96 11.14
C TYR A 123 -3.99 9.08 12.05
N LEU A 124 -3.66 10.31 12.44
CA LEU A 124 -2.92 10.59 13.68
C LEU A 124 -3.94 10.84 14.80
N SER A 125 -3.85 10.11 15.91
CA SER A 125 -4.81 10.19 17.02
C SER A 125 -4.19 10.75 18.29
N PRO A 126 -4.91 11.58 19.08
CA PRO A 126 -4.43 12.05 20.38
C PRO A 126 -4.51 10.99 21.50
N ASP A 127 -5.13 9.84 21.22
CA ASP A 127 -5.17 8.68 22.10
C ASP A 127 -4.16 7.62 21.64
N ALA A 128 -3.45 6.99 22.57
CA ALA A 128 -2.46 5.97 22.25
C ALA A 128 -3.11 4.62 21.87
N GLY A 129 -4.32 4.35 22.33
CA GLY A 129 -5.04 3.09 22.17
C GLY A 129 -5.93 3.00 20.93
N GLY A 130 -6.13 4.09 20.19
CA GLY A 130 -6.91 4.05 18.96
C GLY A 130 -7.46 5.40 18.54
N PHE A 131 -8.55 5.38 17.77
CA PHE A 131 -9.23 6.58 17.28
C PHE A 131 -9.87 7.37 18.43
N ALA A 132 -9.72 8.70 18.41
CA ALA A 132 -10.35 9.60 19.37
C ALA A 132 -10.74 10.94 18.71
N ASP A 133 -11.60 11.71 19.38
CA ASP A 133 -11.91 13.08 18.94
C ASP A 133 -10.65 13.93 18.85
N GLY A 134 -10.54 14.71 17.78
CA GLY A 134 -9.31 15.46 17.45
C GLY A 134 -8.30 14.66 16.60
N ALA A 135 -8.61 13.42 16.20
CA ALA A 135 -7.79 12.68 15.25
C ALA A 135 -7.73 13.38 13.88
N LEU A 136 -6.52 13.47 13.33
CA LEU A 136 -6.22 14.11 12.06
C LEU A 136 -6.22 13.06 10.94
N ASN A 137 -7.11 13.19 9.96
CA ASN A 137 -7.19 12.30 8.81
C ASN A 137 -6.03 12.57 7.83
N LEU A 138 -5.22 11.55 7.54
CA LEU A 138 -4.12 11.62 6.59
C LEU A 138 -4.49 11.12 5.19
N GLY A 139 -5.62 10.45 5.05
CA GLY A 139 -6.15 9.95 3.79
C GLY A 139 -6.60 8.50 3.83
N THR A 140 -7.11 8.02 2.69
CA THR A 140 -7.48 6.62 2.49
C THR A 140 -6.26 5.72 2.60
N LEU A 141 -6.45 4.51 3.14
CA LEU A 141 -5.39 3.50 3.17
C LEU A 141 -4.98 3.16 1.73
N LYS A 142 -3.68 3.32 1.43
CA LYS A 142 -3.14 3.17 0.07
C LYS A 142 -3.00 1.72 -0.38
N ALA A 143 -2.61 0.85 0.55
CA ALA A 143 -2.42 -0.57 0.34
C ALA A 143 -2.58 -1.30 1.68
N THR A 144 -2.94 -2.58 1.62
CA THR A 144 -3.01 -3.45 2.80
C THR A 144 -1.65 -3.98 3.21
N ASP A 145 -0.68 -3.96 2.30
CA ASP A 145 0.64 -4.54 2.50
C ASP A 145 1.76 -3.64 1.95
N GLY A 146 2.92 -3.68 2.59
CA GLY A 146 4.15 -3.03 2.10
C GLY A 146 4.54 -1.76 2.83
N ALA A 147 4.97 -0.74 2.09
CA ALA A 147 5.47 0.51 2.66
C ALA A 147 4.97 1.73 1.88
N PHE A 148 4.56 2.77 2.59
CA PHE A 148 4.03 4.00 2.01
C PHE A 148 4.08 5.17 2.99
N ASN A 149 4.00 6.39 2.45
CA ASN A 149 4.09 7.63 3.22
C ASN A 149 2.78 8.41 3.15
N TYR A 150 2.45 9.14 4.22
CA TYR A 150 1.42 10.16 4.26
C TYR A 150 2.01 11.50 4.68
N ALA A 151 1.71 12.55 3.93
CA ALA A 151 2.05 13.89 4.35
C ALA A 151 1.17 14.30 5.54
N VAL A 152 1.77 14.88 6.57
CA VAL A 152 1.03 15.53 7.64
C VAL A 152 0.74 16.97 7.21
N PRO A 153 -0.52 17.45 7.30
CA PRO A 153 -0.86 18.83 7.02
C PRO A 153 0.05 19.82 7.77
N GLU A 154 0.50 20.86 7.06
CA GLU A 154 1.32 21.92 7.66
C GLU A 154 0.56 22.63 8.80
N GLY A 155 1.27 22.97 9.89
CA GLY A 155 0.67 23.60 11.07
C GLY A 155 -0.06 22.64 12.01
N ALA A 156 -0.01 21.33 11.79
CA ALA A 156 -0.50 20.35 12.76
C ALA A 156 0.39 20.35 14.02
N GLU A 157 -0.22 20.49 15.20
CA GLU A 157 0.49 20.42 16.49
C GLU A 157 0.88 18.96 16.79
N ILE A 158 2.08 18.56 16.37
CA ILE A 158 2.54 17.16 16.40
C ILE A 158 2.50 16.54 17.81
N SER A 159 2.83 17.33 18.83
CA SER A 159 2.90 16.87 20.23
C SER A 159 1.57 16.39 20.81
N GLN A 160 0.44 16.68 20.15
CA GLN A 160 -0.87 16.20 20.60
C GLN A 160 -1.11 14.74 20.23
N PHE A 161 -0.46 14.23 19.19
CA PHE A 161 -0.71 12.90 18.63
C PHE A 161 0.14 11.84 19.32
N LYS A 162 -0.49 10.71 19.64
CA LYS A 162 0.10 9.59 20.40
C LYS A 162 0.06 8.27 19.66
N SER A 163 -0.66 8.18 18.54
CA SER A 163 -0.68 6.98 17.71
C SER A 163 -0.99 7.29 16.26
N VAL A 164 -0.61 6.35 15.38
CA VAL A 164 -1.16 6.23 14.03
C VAL A 164 -2.24 5.15 14.05
N VAL A 165 -3.38 5.41 13.42
CA VAL A 165 -4.56 4.55 13.48
C VAL A 165 -5.07 4.20 12.09
N VAL A 166 -5.43 2.93 11.87
CA VAL A 166 -6.27 2.51 10.74
C VAL A 166 -7.70 2.36 11.22
N TRP A 167 -8.61 3.13 10.64
CA TRP A 167 -10.01 3.20 11.02
C TRP A 167 -10.91 2.98 9.82
N CYS A 168 -11.90 2.11 9.95
CA CYS A 168 -12.96 1.98 8.95
C CYS A 168 -14.02 3.05 9.20
N LYS A 169 -14.07 4.06 8.34
CA LYS A 169 -14.96 5.21 8.53
C LYS A 169 -16.43 4.83 8.32
N GLN A 170 -16.73 3.98 7.34
CA GLN A 170 -18.09 3.50 7.08
C GLN A 170 -18.74 2.79 8.28
N PHE A 171 -17.96 1.97 9.02
CA PHE A 171 -18.50 1.15 10.12
C PHE A 171 -18.12 1.64 11.51
N ALA A 172 -17.31 2.70 11.61
CA ALA A 172 -16.81 3.22 12.88
C ALA A 172 -16.11 2.14 13.73
N VAL A 173 -15.17 1.40 13.11
CA VAL A 173 -14.41 0.34 13.78
C VAL A 173 -12.90 0.51 13.61
N LEU A 174 -12.16 0.18 14.67
CA LEU A 174 -10.70 0.18 14.71
C LEU A 174 -10.17 -1.08 14.01
N PHE A 175 -9.19 -0.89 13.13
CA PHE A 175 -8.48 -2.00 12.48
C PHE A 175 -7.10 -2.20 13.07
N GLY A 176 -6.39 -1.11 13.34
CA GLY A 176 -5.08 -1.20 13.97
C GLY A 176 -4.62 0.12 14.55
N THR A 177 -3.73 0.04 15.53
CA THR A 177 -3.10 1.19 16.17
C THR A 177 -1.59 0.98 16.27
N ALA A 178 -0.81 2.03 16.07
CA ALA A 178 0.63 2.07 16.31
C ALA A 178 0.93 3.23 17.27
N PRO A 179 1.04 2.97 18.58
CA PRO A 179 1.39 3.99 19.58
C PRO A 179 2.78 4.53 19.32
N LEU A 180 2.91 5.86 19.24
CA LEU A 180 4.15 6.57 18.97
C LEU A 180 4.85 6.92 20.30
N ASN A 181 6.10 6.48 20.46
CA ASN A 181 6.93 6.74 21.64
C ASN A 181 8.26 7.41 21.30
#